data_AF-A0A1I0R211-F1
#
_entry.id   AF-A0A1I0R211-F1
#
_cell.length_a   1.000
_cell.length_b   1.000
_cell.length_c   1.000
_cell.angle_alpha   90.00
_cell.angle_beta   90.00
_cell.angle_gamma   90.00
#
_symmetry.space_group_name_H-M   'P 1'
#
loop_
_entity.id
_entity.type
_entity.pdbx_description
1 polymer ?
#
loop_
_entity_poly.entity_id
_entity_poly.type
_entity_poly.pdbx_seq_one_letter_code
_entity_poly.pdbx_strand_id
1 'polypeptide(L)'
;MHLNKHLSCLILAVLLVSCDLKNKTSKYDNEEDVAKRESKNSPAKTTAKTPRTTAPVVGERINGAATVMTAPGGDPIVSLLDYIPLRCAPVKKDWYPVSVDFDITKEEYSKPIFHKGRKIKVNGVDAGVLQRDMKFPVSTNGERMWATIDGYTEKKSIRSGTVIETALSSYLKQHTGRSTADMEPFIHNFKLEEETTLKPYVLYFNYESGIDDPSPLYRLALVFQGKQLIGVLHARPVQVQDGTPRRLQRGFTVNYLHGIDNSLKEDFAKKFNKFILSVD
;
A
#
# COMPACT_ATOMS: atom_id res chain seq x y z
N MET A 1 51.10 43.48 -29.29
CA MET A 1 49.71 43.93 -29.43
C MET A 1 48.86 42.69 -29.70
N HIS A 2 48.47 41.95 -28.65
CA HIS A 2 47.18 42.09 -27.95
C HIS A 2 45.98 42.19 -28.90
N LEU A 3 45.36 41.06 -29.23
CA LEU A 3 43.96 40.77 -28.91
C LEU A 3 43.56 39.36 -29.40
N ASN A 4 42.59 38.76 -28.71
CA ASN A 4 41.80 37.59 -29.11
C ASN A 4 42.34 36.19 -28.76
N LYS A 5 42.65 35.97 -27.48
CA LYS A 5 42.72 34.64 -26.84
C LYS A 5 41.43 34.23 -26.10
N HIS A 6 40.28 34.85 -26.40
CA HIS A 6 39.00 34.55 -25.73
C HIS A 6 37.94 33.88 -26.61
N LEU A 7 38.25 33.55 -27.87
CA LEU A 7 37.29 32.94 -28.79
C LEU A 7 37.34 31.40 -28.85
N SER A 8 38.10 30.75 -27.96
CA SER A 8 38.18 29.27 -27.88
C SER A 8 37.57 28.67 -26.60
N CYS A 9 37.00 29.49 -25.71
CA CYS A 9 36.32 28.99 -24.50
C CYS A 9 34.78 28.95 -24.61
N LEU A 10 34.20 29.39 -25.74
CA LEU A 10 32.75 29.55 -25.87
C LEU A 10 32.04 28.44 -26.68
N ILE A 11 32.79 27.53 -27.30
CA ILE A 11 32.24 26.38 -28.03
C ILE A 11 32.29 25.07 -27.21
N LEU A 12 33.03 25.04 -26.09
CA LEU A 12 33.08 23.88 -25.19
C LEU A 12 31.95 23.87 -24.13
N ALA A 13 31.10 24.89 -24.09
CA ALA A 13 30.01 25.01 -23.10
C ALA A 13 28.64 24.53 -23.61
N VAL A 14 28.52 24.15 -24.89
CA VAL A 14 27.23 23.74 -25.51
C VAL A 14 27.06 22.21 -25.60
N LEU A 15 28.08 21.43 -25.22
CA LEU A 15 28.01 19.95 -25.19
C LEU A 15 27.73 19.34 -23.80
N LEU A 16 27.38 20.15 -22.80
CA LEU A 16 27.01 19.66 -21.44
C LEU A 16 25.51 19.76 -21.13
N VAL A 17 24.65 19.91 -22.15
CA VAL A 17 23.20 19.74 -22.01
C VAL A 17 22.77 18.43 -22.66
N SER A 18 23.29 17.33 -22.13
CA SER A 18 22.73 16.00 -22.33
C SER A 18 22.89 15.24 -21.03
N CYS A 19 21.75 14.80 -20.50
CA CYS A 19 21.53 14.15 -19.21
C CYS A 19 21.15 15.07 -18.03
N ASP A 20 20.20 16.00 -18.24
CA ASP A 20 19.23 16.26 -17.18
C ASP A 20 18.11 15.21 -17.29
N LEU A 21 18.38 14.03 -16.76
CA LEU A 21 17.37 13.02 -16.44
C LEU A 21 16.50 13.63 -15.34
N LYS A 22 15.57 14.50 -15.74
CA LYS A 22 14.50 14.98 -14.88
C LYS A 22 13.89 13.77 -14.20
N ASN A 23 14.10 13.72 -12.89
CA ASN A 23 13.44 12.84 -11.95
C ASN A 23 12.02 12.55 -12.45
N LYS A 24 11.78 11.31 -12.89
CA LYS A 24 10.43 10.79 -12.98
C LYS A 24 9.92 10.70 -11.54
N THR A 25 9.34 11.79 -11.07
CA THR A 25 8.45 11.79 -9.91
C THR A 25 7.44 10.67 -10.13
N SER A 26 7.33 9.75 -9.17
CA SER A 26 6.22 8.80 -9.15
C SER A 26 4.92 9.58 -9.32
N LYS A 27 4.07 9.14 -10.28
CA LYS A 27 2.79 9.76 -10.65
C LYS A 27 1.79 9.82 -9.48
N TYR A 28 2.12 9.15 -8.39
CA TYR A 28 1.39 9.09 -7.14
C TYR A 28 2.39 9.39 -6.02
N ASP A 29 2.05 10.29 -5.11
CA ASP A 29 2.96 11.02 -4.20
C ASP A 29 3.72 10.18 -3.14
N ASN A 30 3.98 8.88 -3.36
CA ASN A 30 4.33 7.92 -2.29
C ASN A 30 5.76 7.34 -2.35
N GLU A 31 6.67 7.77 -3.24
CA GLU A 31 8.02 7.15 -3.30
C GLU A 31 9.18 8.16 -3.30
N GLU A 32 9.92 8.22 -2.19
CA GLU A 32 11.38 8.06 -2.16
C GLU A 32 11.73 7.30 -0.86
N ASP A 33 12.16 6.03 -0.93
CA ASP A 33 13.26 5.45 -0.08
C ASP A 33 13.49 3.92 -0.14
N VAL A 34 12.89 3.15 -1.05
CA VAL A 34 13.16 1.69 -1.10
C VAL A 34 14.19 1.27 -2.16
N ALA A 35 14.59 2.17 -3.07
CA ALA A 35 15.47 1.81 -4.19
C ALA A 35 16.63 2.79 -4.40
N LYS A 36 17.66 2.71 -3.55
CA LYS A 36 19.08 2.90 -3.94
C LYS A 36 20.01 2.86 -2.73
N ARG A 37 20.73 1.75 -2.55
CA ARG A 37 22.08 1.77 -1.96
C ARG A 37 22.95 0.73 -2.63
N GLU A 38 23.65 1.14 -3.69
CA GLU A 38 25.03 0.73 -3.96
C GLU A 38 25.77 1.87 -4.70
N SER A 39 26.60 2.61 -3.96
CA SER A 39 28.01 2.90 -4.29
C SER A 39 28.53 4.07 -3.43
N LYS A 40 29.82 3.99 -3.11
CA LYS A 40 30.55 4.76 -2.10
C LYS A 40 31.07 6.12 -2.59
N ASN A 41 31.30 7.00 -1.60
CA ASN A 41 32.29 8.09 -1.49
C ASN A 41 32.09 9.42 -2.23
N SER A 42 31.63 10.46 -1.51
CA SER A 42 32.42 11.64 -1.06
C SER A 42 31.50 12.77 -0.56
N PRO A 43 31.94 13.66 0.36
CA PRO A 43 31.04 14.53 1.11
C PRO A 43 30.76 15.85 0.37
N ALA A 44 29.51 16.06 -0.04
CA ALA A 44 29.02 17.35 -0.50
C ALA A 44 27.84 17.78 0.38
N LYS A 45 27.94 19.02 0.88
CA LYS A 45 27.03 19.70 1.81
C LYS A 45 25.55 19.30 1.65
N THR A 46 25.03 18.65 2.68
CA THR A 46 23.61 18.34 2.83
C THR A 46 22.85 19.64 3.12
N THR A 47 22.32 20.28 2.08
CA THR A 47 21.09 21.08 2.25
C THR A 47 20.01 20.09 2.64
N ALA A 48 19.57 20.16 3.90
CA ALA A 48 18.46 19.38 4.41
C ALA A 48 17.23 19.65 3.53
N LYS A 49 16.92 18.70 2.64
CA LYS A 49 15.61 18.67 1.98
C LYS A 49 14.59 18.43 3.09
N THR A 50 13.66 19.36 3.25
CA THR A 50 12.45 19.17 4.04
C THR A 50 11.84 17.81 3.67
N PRO A 51 11.52 16.93 4.64
CA PRO A 51 10.90 15.64 4.34
C PRO A 51 9.58 15.94 3.63
N ARG A 52 9.52 15.62 2.34
CA ARG A 52 8.31 15.75 1.54
C ARG A 52 7.40 14.63 2.01
N THR A 53 6.27 14.96 2.60
CA THR A 53 5.29 13.99 3.09
C THR A 53 4.89 13.07 1.94
N THR A 54 5.38 11.84 1.93
CA THR A 54 4.94 10.82 0.99
C THR A 54 3.46 10.56 1.27
N ALA A 55 2.60 10.64 0.27
CA ALA A 55 1.18 10.39 0.51
C ALA A 55 1.00 8.95 1.01
N PRO A 56 -0.01 8.67 1.86
CA PRO A 56 -0.15 7.34 2.43
C PRO A 56 -0.55 6.27 1.41
N VAL A 57 -0.19 5.03 1.70
CA VAL A 57 -0.57 3.81 0.97
C VAL A 57 -1.91 3.29 1.51
N VAL A 58 -3.01 3.74 0.89
CA VAL A 58 -4.40 3.36 1.26
C VAL A 58 -4.87 2.07 0.56
N GLY A 59 -4.01 1.46 -0.25
CA GLY A 59 -4.26 0.20 -0.95
C GLY A 59 -2.99 -0.34 -1.60
N GLU A 60 -3.01 -1.61 -1.99
CA GLU A 60 -1.92 -2.20 -2.75
C GLU A 60 -1.74 -1.53 -4.11
N ARG A 61 -0.57 -1.69 -4.72
CA ARG A 61 -0.25 -1.13 -6.03
C ARG A 61 0.20 -2.20 -7.00
N ILE A 62 -0.10 -1.97 -8.27
CA ILE A 62 0.47 -2.75 -9.37
C ILE A 62 2.00 -2.62 -9.42
N ASN A 63 2.66 -3.72 -9.77
CA ASN A 63 4.10 -3.83 -10.03
C ASN A 63 4.34 -4.07 -11.52
N GLY A 64 4.82 -3.05 -12.24
CA GLY A 64 4.99 -3.10 -13.69
C GLY A 64 3.65 -3.01 -14.43
N ALA A 65 3.54 -3.58 -15.62
CA ALA A 65 2.22 -3.74 -16.25
C ALA A 65 1.54 -5.02 -15.76
N ALA A 66 0.23 -4.99 -15.58
CA ALA A 66 -0.53 -6.16 -15.12
C ALA A 66 -1.85 -6.29 -15.87
N THR A 67 -2.43 -7.49 -15.87
CA THR A 67 -3.77 -7.73 -16.42
C THR A 67 -4.65 -8.28 -15.32
N VAL A 68 -5.83 -7.69 -15.14
CA VAL A 68 -6.89 -8.24 -14.31
C VAL A 68 -7.73 -9.17 -15.17
N MET A 69 -7.93 -10.39 -14.69
CA MET A 69 -8.59 -11.50 -15.36
C MET A 69 -9.92 -11.82 -14.67
N THR A 70 -10.85 -12.43 -15.39
CA THR A 70 -12.15 -12.89 -14.85
C THR A 70 -12.01 -13.99 -13.79
N ALA A 71 -10.97 -14.83 -13.92
CA ALA A 71 -10.58 -15.88 -13.00
C ALA A 71 -9.06 -16.12 -13.14
N PRO A 72 -8.41 -16.87 -12.24
CA PRO A 72 -7.04 -17.34 -12.47
C PRO A 72 -6.88 -18.00 -13.85
N GLY A 73 -6.08 -17.37 -14.74
CA GLY A 73 -5.89 -17.83 -16.13
C GLY A 73 -7.10 -17.69 -17.06
N GLY A 74 -8.16 -16.96 -16.65
CA GLY A 74 -9.37 -16.73 -17.46
C GLY A 74 -9.20 -15.64 -18.52
N ASP A 75 -10.31 -15.04 -18.94
CA ASP A 75 -10.27 -13.95 -19.93
C ASP A 75 -9.80 -12.62 -19.33
N PRO A 76 -9.06 -11.78 -20.07
CA PRO A 76 -8.64 -10.46 -19.63
C PRO A 76 -9.82 -9.48 -19.54
N ILE A 77 -9.88 -8.72 -18.45
CA ILE A 77 -10.85 -7.64 -18.22
C ILE A 77 -10.22 -6.28 -18.55
N VAL A 78 -9.07 -6.00 -17.94
CA VAL A 78 -8.37 -4.71 -18.06
C VAL A 78 -6.86 -4.92 -17.97
N SER A 79 -6.12 -4.22 -18.81
CA SER A 79 -4.67 -4.07 -18.65
C SER A 79 -4.38 -2.79 -17.86
N LEU A 80 -3.64 -2.90 -16.76
CA LEU A 80 -3.27 -1.81 -15.89
C LEU A 80 -1.80 -1.40 -16.10
N LEU A 81 -1.56 -0.10 -15.96
CA LEU A 81 -0.22 0.47 -15.90
C LEU A 81 0.45 0.19 -14.55
N ASP A 82 1.73 0.54 -14.43
CA ASP A 82 2.44 0.45 -13.16
C ASP A 82 1.88 1.40 -12.12
N TYR A 83 2.01 0.99 -10.87
CA TYR A 83 1.72 1.79 -9.68
C TYR A 83 0.24 2.14 -9.45
N ILE A 84 -0.68 1.57 -10.24
CA ILE A 84 -2.11 1.79 -10.09
C ILE A 84 -2.59 1.22 -8.75
N PRO A 85 -3.28 2.03 -7.93
CA PRO A 85 -3.80 1.57 -6.65
C PRO A 85 -5.00 0.64 -6.87
N LEU A 86 -5.08 -0.40 -6.04
CA LEU A 86 -6.18 -1.36 -6.00
C LEU A 86 -6.33 -1.96 -4.61
N ARG A 87 -7.41 -2.72 -4.41
CA ARG A 87 -7.60 -3.53 -3.19
C ARG A 87 -7.33 -4.99 -3.50
N CYS A 88 -6.60 -5.68 -2.63
CA CYS A 88 -6.41 -7.14 -2.70
C CYS A 88 -7.16 -7.86 -1.58
N ALA A 89 -7.90 -8.92 -1.91
CA ALA A 89 -8.35 -9.95 -0.96
C ALA A 89 -7.19 -10.93 -0.63
N PRO A 90 -7.35 -11.90 0.29
CA PRO A 90 -6.31 -12.88 0.56
C PRO A 90 -5.92 -13.67 -0.69
N VAL A 91 -4.62 -13.96 -0.83
CA VAL A 91 -4.10 -14.71 -1.99
C VAL A 91 -4.64 -16.13 -2.03
N LYS A 92 -5.09 -16.58 -3.20
CA LYS A 92 -5.58 -17.94 -3.47
C LYS A 92 -4.76 -18.53 -4.61
N LYS A 93 -3.90 -19.52 -4.32
CA LYS A 93 -3.02 -20.21 -5.31
C LYS A 93 -2.21 -19.25 -6.20
N ASP A 94 -1.51 -18.30 -5.59
CA ASP A 94 -0.71 -17.25 -6.26
C ASP A 94 -1.50 -16.21 -7.09
N TRP A 95 -2.82 -16.16 -6.93
CA TRP A 95 -3.66 -15.10 -7.49
C TRP A 95 -4.30 -14.28 -6.37
N TYR A 96 -4.26 -12.97 -6.52
CA TYR A 96 -5.05 -12.06 -5.70
C TYR A 96 -6.41 -11.85 -6.37
N PRO A 97 -7.53 -12.07 -5.66
CA PRO A 97 -8.76 -11.38 -5.99
C PRO A 97 -8.53 -9.89 -5.76
N VAL A 98 -8.87 -9.07 -6.76
CA VAL A 98 -8.62 -7.64 -6.76
C VAL A 98 -9.84 -6.85 -7.15
N SER A 99 -9.90 -5.63 -6.65
CA SER A 99 -10.92 -4.65 -6.99
C SER A 99 -10.26 -3.32 -7.34
N VAL A 100 -10.65 -2.74 -8.47
CA VAL A 100 -10.11 -1.46 -8.98
C VAL A 100 -11.28 -0.52 -9.26
N ASP A 101 -11.31 0.60 -8.58
CA ASP A 101 -12.26 1.68 -8.87
C ASP A 101 -11.67 2.61 -9.91
N PHE A 102 -12.37 2.83 -11.02
CA PHE A 102 -11.96 3.76 -12.06
C PHE A 102 -13.01 4.84 -12.30
N ASP A 103 -12.55 6.02 -12.71
CA ASP A 103 -13.40 7.19 -12.91
C ASP A 103 -14.32 7.00 -14.12
N ILE A 104 -15.57 7.45 -13.97
CA ILE A 104 -16.59 7.40 -15.02
C ILE A 104 -17.30 8.73 -15.19
N THR A 105 -17.93 8.92 -16.35
CA THR A 105 -18.76 10.09 -16.63
C THR A 105 -20.20 9.90 -16.12
N LYS A 106 -21.01 10.97 -16.16
CA LYS A 106 -22.44 10.91 -15.80
C LYS A 106 -23.24 10.00 -16.75
N GLU A 107 -22.86 9.99 -18.02
CA GLU A 107 -23.46 9.15 -19.05
C GLU A 107 -23.17 7.68 -18.77
N GLU A 108 -21.92 7.36 -18.43
CA GLU A 108 -21.48 6.01 -18.05
C GLU A 108 -22.10 5.55 -16.73
N TYR A 109 -22.30 6.45 -15.77
CA TYR A 109 -23.06 6.14 -14.55
C TYR A 109 -24.51 5.73 -14.87
N SER A 110 -25.16 6.44 -15.80
CA SER A 110 -26.55 6.16 -16.19
C SER A 110 -26.67 4.91 -17.09
N LYS A 111 -25.63 4.61 -17.86
CA LYS A 111 -25.56 3.46 -18.78
C LYS A 111 -24.19 2.76 -18.61
N PRO A 112 -24.06 1.86 -17.63
CA PRO A 112 -22.76 1.33 -17.23
C PRO A 112 -22.27 0.19 -18.13
N ILE A 113 -22.37 0.37 -19.44
CA ILE A 113 -21.83 -0.55 -20.45
C ILE A 113 -20.54 0.08 -20.98
N PHE A 114 -19.43 -0.61 -20.80
CA PHE A 114 -18.11 -0.12 -21.16
C PHE A 114 -17.53 -1.01 -22.25
N HIS A 115 -16.95 -0.38 -23.27
CA HIS A 115 -16.44 -1.09 -24.44
C HIS A 115 -14.93 -1.35 -24.35
N LYS A 116 -14.51 -2.43 -25.01
CA LYS A 116 -13.11 -2.77 -25.24
C LYS A 116 -12.36 -1.58 -25.85
N GLY A 117 -11.13 -1.36 -25.41
CA GLY A 117 -10.28 -0.26 -25.85
C GLY A 117 -10.52 1.06 -25.10
N ARG A 118 -11.57 1.14 -24.26
CA ARG A 118 -11.77 2.30 -23.38
C ARG A 118 -10.57 2.44 -22.43
N LYS A 119 -9.93 3.61 -22.48
CA LYS A 119 -8.90 4.01 -21.51
C LYS A 119 -9.56 4.31 -20.18
N ILE A 120 -8.99 3.80 -19.09
CA ILE A 120 -9.49 4.04 -17.74
C ILE A 120 -8.56 4.99 -16.98
N LYS A 121 -9.14 5.77 -16.07
CA LYS A 121 -8.43 6.64 -15.13
C LYS A 121 -8.78 6.25 -13.71
N VAL A 122 -7.83 6.41 -12.80
CA VAL A 122 -8.03 6.20 -11.36
C VAL A 122 -7.64 7.48 -10.66
N ASN A 123 -8.61 8.16 -10.04
CA ASN A 123 -8.41 9.47 -9.40
C ASN A 123 -7.83 10.53 -10.36
N GLY A 124 -8.35 10.60 -11.59
CA GLY A 124 -7.94 11.51 -12.65
C GLY A 124 -6.70 11.07 -13.43
N VAL A 125 -6.06 9.98 -13.02
CA VAL A 125 -4.75 9.55 -13.52
C VAL A 125 -4.89 8.37 -14.48
N ASP A 126 -4.32 8.44 -15.68
CA ASP A 126 -4.37 7.30 -16.64
C ASP A 126 -3.87 6.01 -15.99
N ALA A 127 -4.68 4.96 -16.10
CA ALA A 127 -4.50 3.74 -15.33
C ALA A 127 -4.51 2.46 -16.17
N GLY A 128 -5.12 2.46 -17.36
CA GLY A 128 -5.19 1.24 -18.14
C GLY A 128 -6.16 1.30 -19.32
N VAL A 129 -6.47 0.12 -19.85
CA VAL A 129 -7.36 -0.07 -21.01
C VAL A 129 -8.21 -1.32 -20.82
N LEU A 130 -9.52 -1.20 -21.02
CA LEU A 130 -10.43 -2.34 -21.01
C LEU A 130 -10.14 -3.29 -22.18
N GLN A 131 -10.12 -4.58 -21.90
CA GLN A 131 -9.77 -5.63 -22.85
C GLN A 131 -11.00 -6.34 -23.44
N ARG A 132 -12.19 -6.02 -22.93
CA ARG A 132 -13.48 -6.56 -23.38
C ARG A 132 -14.64 -5.62 -23.05
N ASP A 133 -15.76 -5.85 -23.72
CA ASP A 133 -17.03 -5.20 -23.39
C ASP A 133 -17.59 -5.80 -22.10
N MET A 134 -18.05 -4.95 -21.18
CA MET A 134 -18.58 -5.38 -19.90
C MET A 134 -19.50 -4.35 -19.26
N LYS A 135 -20.44 -4.83 -18.44
CA LYS A 135 -21.19 -3.99 -17.50
C LYS A 135 -20.52 -4.03 -16.13
N PHE A 136 -20.23 -2.88 -15.55
CA PHE A 136 -19.63 -2.78 -14.21
C PHE A 136 -20.62 -2.19 -13.19
N PRO A 137 -20.53 -2.58 -11.91
CA PRO A 137 -21.14 -1.83 -10.82
C PRO A 137 -20.63 -0.39 -10.82
N VAL A 138 -21.53 0.58 -10.56
CA VAL A 138 -21.21 2.00 -10.49
C VAL A 138 -21.65 2.60 -9.15
N SER A 139 -20.96 3.64 -8.70
CA SER A 139 -21.24 4.31 -7.43
C SER A 139 -20.86 5.78 -7.49
N THR A 140 -21.42 6.58 -6.57
CA THR A 140 -21.15 8.02 -6.45
C THR A 140 -21.22 8.44 -4.99
N ASN A 141 -20.41 9.42 -4.61
CA ASN A 141 -20.48 10.11 -3.31
C ASN A 141 -20.92 11.58 -3.46
N GLY A 142 -21.43 11.97 -4.63
CA GLY A 142 -21.81 13.35 -4.96
C GLY A 142 -20.67 14.18 -5.56
N GLU A 143 -19.40 13.87 -5.21
CA GLU A 143 -18.23 14.57 -5.74
C GLU A 143 -17.60 13.84 -6.93
N ARG A 144 -17.54 12.51 -6.86
CA ARG A 144 -16.98 11.64 -7.90
C ARG A 144 -17.91 10.47 -8.21
N MET A 145 -17.81 9.99 -9.44
CA MET A 145 -18.48 8.77 -9.91
C MET A 145 -17.41 7.76 -10.31
N TRP A 146 -17.60 6.51 -9.93
CA TRP A 146 -16.68 5.44 -10.29
C TRP A 146 -17.43 4.18 -10.68
N ALA A 147 -16.74 3.33 -11.43
CA ALA A 147 -17.12 1.95 -11.67
C ALA A 147 -16.06 1.02 -11.05
N THR A 148 -16.50 -0.15 -10.61
CA THR A 148 -15.62 -1.12 -9.95
C THR A 148 -15.38 -2.33 -10.85
N ILE A 149 -14.10 -2.65 -11.07
CA ILE A 149 -13.66 -3.87 -11.74
C ILE A 149 -13.23 -4.86 -10.67
N ASP A 150 -13.95 -5.97 -10.56
CA ASP A 150 -13.55 -7.10 -9.75
C ASP A 150 -12.99 -8.22 -10.63
N GLY A 151 -11.90 -8.83 -10.19
CA GLY A 151 -11.24 -9.90 -10.92
C GLY A 151 -10.03 -10.45 -10.19
N TYR A 152 -9.07 -10.97 -10.95
CA TYR A 152 -7.90 -11.64 -10.42
C TYR A 152 -6.63 -11.17 -11.11
N THR A 153 -5.54 -10.99 -10.36
CA THR A 153 -4.21 -10.74 -10.91
C THR A 153 -3.17 -11.62 -10.23
N GLU A 154 -2.06 -11.89 -10.91
CA GLU A 154 -0.99 -12.71 -10.34
C GLU A 154 -0.33 -12.01 -9.15
N LYS A 155 0.08 -12.78 -8.14
CA LYS A 155 0.77 -12.27 -6.94
C LYS A 155 1.99 -11.40 -7.29
N LYS A 156 2.76 -11.80 -8.31
CA LYS A 156 3.96 -11.06 -8.77
C LYS A 156 3.65 -9.68 -9.36
N SER A 157 2.41 -9.47 -9.78
CA SER A 157 1.92 -8.20 -10.33
C SER A 157 1.51 -7.20 -9.24
N ILE A 158 1.58 -7.59 -7.96
CA ILE A 158 1.36 -6.69 -6.83
C ILE A 158 2.70 -6.30 -6.21
N ARG A 159 2.88 -5.00 -5.97
CA ARG A 159 4.07 -4.43 -5.35
C ARG A 159 4.10 -4.80 -3.88
N SER A 160 4.98 -5.72 -3.50
CA SER A 160 5.04 -6.29 -2.15
C SER A 160 5.21 -5.25 -1.04
N GLY A 161 5.95 -4.16 -1.29
CA GLY A 161 6.12 -3.05 -0.34
C GLY A 161 4.83 -2.27 -0.03
N THR A 162 3.76 -2.49 -0.80
CA THR A 162 2.44 -1.89 -0.57
C THR A 162 1.44 -2.86 0.08
N VAL A 163 1.83 -4.13 0.24
CA VAL A 163 1.08 -5.13 1.00
C VAL A 163 1.45 -4.95 2.47
N ILE A 164 0.50 -4.51 3.30
CA ILE A 164 0.75 -4.08 4.68
C ILE A 164 1.50 -5.13 5.52
N GLU A 165 1.22 -6.42 5.35
CA GLU A 165 1.91 -7.48 6.08
C GLU A 165 3.40 -7.52 5.74
N THR A 166 3.73 -7.45 4.44
CA THR A 166 5.12 -7.48 3.98
C THR A 166 5.85 -6.19 4.32
N ALA A 167 5.14 -5.06 4.23
CA ALA A 167 5.66 -3.77 4.62
C ALA A 167 5.97 -3.72 6.12
N LEU A 168 5.08 -4.20 6.99
CA LEU A 168 5.30 -4.25 8.43
C LEU A 168 6.47 -5.19 8.78
N SER A 169 6.50 -6.39 8.20
CA SER A 169 7.61 -7.33 8.38
C SER A 169 8.95 -6.70 8.03
N SER A 170 9.01 -5.90 6.97
CA SER A 170 10.22 -5.19 6.56
C SER A 170 10.53 -4.02 7.50
N TYR A 171 9.51 -3.27 7.91
CA TYR A 171 9.63 -2.14 8.84
C TYR A 171 10.23 -2.57 10.18
N LEU A 172 9.68 -3.63 10.79
CA LEU A 172 10.14 -4.16 12.09
C LEU A 172 11.55 -4.77 12.04
N LYS A 173 12.01 -5.20 10.86
CA LYS A 173 13.41 -5.65 10.67
C LYS A 173 14.38 -4.48 10.62
N GLN A 174 13.95 -3.36 10.05
CA GLN A 174 14.78 -2.16 9.88
C GLN A 174 14.76 -1.26 11.11
N HIS A 175 13.68 -1.31 11.89
CA HIS A 175 13.46 -0.48 13.07
C HIS A 175 13.26 -1.37 14.29
N THR A 176 14.24 -1.36 15.21
CA THR A 176 14.16 -2.11 16.47
C THR A 176 13.36 -1.37 17.54
N GLY A 177 13.10 -0.08 17.33
CA GLY A 177 12.23 0.73 18.17
C GLY A 177 10.82 0.17 18.22
N ARG A 178 10.21 0.21 19.40
CA ARG A 178 8.88 -0.38 19.65
C ARG A 178 7.97 0.60 20.36
N SER A 179 8.38 1.86 20.50
CA SER A 179 7.49 2.87 21.05
C SER A 179 6.45 3.29 20.02
N THR A 180 5.35 3.92 20.46
CA THR A 180 4.38 4.52 19.53
C THR A 180 5.05 5.52 18.59
N ALA A 181 6.01 6.30 19.11
CA ALA A 181 6.78 7.25 18.29
C ALA A 181 7.63 6.57 17.21
N ASP A 182 8.22 5.40 17.52
CA ASP A 182 8.98 4.62 16.54
C ASP A 182 8.08 4.02 15.44
N MET A 183 6.81 3.77 15.75
CA MET A 183 5.83 3.19 14.83
C MET A 183 5.02 4.23 14.07
N GLU A 184 5.07 5.50 14.49
CA GLU A 184 4.31 6.60 13.88
C GLU A 184 4.51 6.73 12.36
N PRO A 185 5.74 6.59 11.81
CA PRO A 185 5.91 6.61 10.36
C PRO A 185 5.13 5.50 9.64
N PHE A 186 5.05 4.30 10.22
CA PHE A 186 4.28 3.19 9.66
C PHE A 186 2.78 3.43 9.78
N ILE A 187 2.32 3.87 10.96
CA ILE A 187 0.92 4.21 11.24
C ILE A 187 0.41 5.25 10.23
N HIS A 188 1.18 6.33 10.05
CA HIS A 188 0.85 7.40 9.11
C HIS A 188 0.89 6.91 7.66
N ASN A 189 1.93 6.16 7.27
CA ASN A 189 2.09 5.70 5.90
C ASN A 189 0.97 4.75 5.45
N PHE A 190 0.41 3.93 6.34
CA PHE A 190 -0.70 3.04 6.03
C PHE A 190 -2.08 3.55 6.48
N LYS A 191 -2.15 4.80 6.99
CA LYS A 191 -3.36 5.41 7.58
C LYS A 191 -4.08 4.48 8.55
N LEU A 192 -3.34 3.91 9.51
CA LEU A 192 -3.97 3.05 10.50
C LEU A 192 -4.91 3.87 11.40
N GLU A 193 -6.09 3.32 11.65
CA GLU A 193 -7.09 3.88 12.54
C GLU A 193 -6.78 3.52 13.99
N GLU A 194 -7.13 4.39 14.93
CA GLU A 194 -6.94 4.17 16.36
C GLU A 194 -8.21 3.59 17.00
N GLU A 195 -8.07 2.52 17.78
CA GLU A 195 -9.13 1.95 18.62
C GLU A 195 -8.64 1.85 20.08
N THR A 196 -9.46 2.36 21.00
CA THR A 196 -9.15 2.48 22.45
C THR A 196 -10.16 1.78 23.35
N THR A 197 -11.16 1.10 22.76
CA THR A 197 -12.22 0.37 23.47
C THR A 197 -11.63 -0.77 24.33
N LEU A 198 -10.55 -1.41 23.87
CA LEU A 198 -9.94 -2.57 24.52
C LEU A 198 -8.96 -2.19 25.65
N LYS A 199 -9.40 -1.46 26.68
CA LYS A 199 -8.50 -0.99 27.76
C LYS A 199 -7.76 -2.13 28.50
N PRO A 200 -6.47 -1.96 28.85
CA PRO A 200 -5.63 -0.76 28.69
C PRO A 200 -4.87 -0.69 27.35
N TYR A 201 -5.32 -1.44 26.33
CA TYR A 201 -4.64 -1.52 25.05
C TYR A 201 -5.15 -0.44 24.09
N VAL A 202 -4.24 0.01 23.22
CA VAL A 202 -4.55 0.84 22.06
C VAL A 202 -4.17 0.03 20.82
N LEU A 203 -5.09 -0.03 19.86
CA LEU A 203 -4.87 -0.70 18.59
C LEU A 203 -4.74 0.34 17.48
N TYR A 204 -3.67 0.26 16.68
CA TYR A 204 -3.59 0.97 15.40
C TYR A 204 -3.80 -0.05 14.28
N PHE A 205 -4.89 0.04 13.55
CA PHE A 205 -5.34 -1.05 12.68
C PHE A 205 -5.77 -0.60 11.29
N ASN A 206 -5.90 -1.58 10.39
CA ASN A 206 -6.63 -1.43 9.14
C ASN A 206 -7.62 -2.59 8.97
N TYR A 207 -8.67 -2.36 8.17
CA TYR A 207 -9.66 -3.38 7.86
C TYR A 207 -9.21 -4.32 6.74
N GLU A 208 -9.84 -5.49 6.72
CA GLU A 208 -9.79 -6.41 5.59
C GLU A 208 -10.46 -5.81 4.34
N SER A 209 -10.12 -6.32 3.17
CA SER A 209 -10.71 -5.89 1.91
C SER A 209 -12.20 -6.21 1.91
N GLY A 210 -13.02 -5.23 1.51
CA GLY A 210 -14.45 -5.41 1.30
C GLY A 210 -14.87 -6.35 0.16
N ILE A 211 -13.91 -7.04 -0.48
CA ILE A 211 -14.13 -7.89 -1.66
C ILE A 211 -14.84 -9.20 -1.28
N ASP A 212 -14.39 -9.84 -0.20
CA ASP A 212 -14.95 -11.11 0.26
C ASP A 212 -16.01 -10.90 1.38
N ASP A 213 -15.95 -9.76 2.10
CA ASP A 213 -16.84 -9.43 3.22
C ASP A 213 -17.18 -7.93 3.22
N PRO A 214 -18.45 -7.51 3.08
CA PRO A 214 -18.84 -6.10 3.08
C PRO A 214 -18.70 -5.40 4.43
N SER A 215 -18.50 -6.14 5.53
CA SER A 215 -18.24 -5.61 6.87
C SER A 215 -16.95 -6.23 7.43
N PRO A 216 -15.81 -5.93 6.78
CA PRO A 216 -14.56 -6.59 7.11
C PRO A 216 -14.13 -6.27 8.53
N LEU A 217 -13.66 -7.30 9.25
CA LEU A 217 -12.95 -7.11 10.51
C LEU A 217 -11.52 -6.61 10.26
N TYR A 218 -10.72 -6.52 11.32
CA TYR A 218 -9.31 -6.17 11.19
C TYR A 218 -8.56 -7.10 10.23
N ARG A 219 -7.72 -6.52 9.39
CA ARG A 219 -6.70 -7.24 8.63
C ARG A 219 -5.43 -7.36 9.44
N LEU A 220 -4.99 -6.23 9.99
CA LEU A 220 -3.80 -6.10 10.81
C LEU A 220 -4.01 -5.01 11.86
N ALA A 221 -3.52 -5.23 13.08
CA ALA A 221 -3.46 -4.21 14.12
C ALA A 221 -2.14 -4.28 14.90
N LEU A 222 -1.56 -3.12 15.16
CA LEU A 222 -0.46 -2.93 16.10
C LEU A 222 -1.05 -2.81 17.50
N VAL A 223 -0.63 -3.70 18.41
CA VAL A 223 -1.16 -3.78 19.77
C VAL A 223 -0.21 -3.07 20.73
N PHE A 224 -0.65 -1.95 21.30
CA PHE A 224 0.10 -1.19 22.29
C PHE A 224 -0.45 -1.37 23.70
N GLN A 225 0.45 -1.43 24.68
CA GLN A 225 0.15 -1.20 26.09
C GLN A 225 0.89 0.06 26.52
N GLY A 226 0.14 1.11 26.87
CA GLY A 226 0.73 2.44 27.04
C GLY A 226 1.42 2.88 25.75
N LYS A 227 2.72 3.20 25.81
CA LYS A 227 3.50 3.62 24.64
C LYS A 227 4.29 2.50 23.97
N GLN A 228 4.14 1.25 24.42
CA GLN A 228 4.98 0.14 24.00
C GLN A 228 4.20 -0.84 23.12
N LEU A 229 4.73 -1.13 21.93
CA LEU A 229 4.24 -2.19 21.07
C LEU A 229 4.55 -3.54 21.72
N ILE A 230 3.49 -4.32 21.95
CA ILE A 230 3.57 -5.65 22.59
C ILE A 230 3.28 -6.79 21.60
N GLY A 231 2.60 -6.51 20.49
CA GLY A 231 2.31 -7.52 19.50
C GLY A 231 1.69 -6.98 18.23
N VAL A 232 1.57 -7.86 17.25
CA VAL A 232 0.90 -7.61 15.97
C VAL A 232 -0.26 -8.61 15.85
N LEU A 233 -1.49 -8.11 15.85
CA LEU A 233 -2.68 -8.86 15.54
C LEU A 233 -2.87 -8.90 14.01
N HIS A 234 -3.27 -10.04 13.46
CA HIS A 234 -3.48 -10.18 12.01
C HIS A 234 -4.48 -11.30 11.70
N ALA A 235 -5.21 -11.12 10.60
CA ALA A 235 -6.06 -12.14 9.97
C ALA A 235 -5.34 -12.83 8.80
N ARG A 236 -4.33 -12.18 8.21
CA ARG A 236 -3.51 -12.72 7.12
C ARG A 236 -2.11 -13.08 7.60
N PRO A 237 -1.45 -14.10 7.01
CA PRO A 237 -0.10 -14.47 7.40
C PRO A 237 0.88 -13.28 7.34
N VAL A 238 1.48 -12.96 8.49
CA VAL A 238 2.55 -11.96 8.63
C VAL A 238 3.76 -12.58 9.30
N GLN A 239 4.95 -12.20 8.85
CA GLN A 239 6.21 -12.64 9.44
C GLN A 239 6.66 -11.61 10.47
N VAL A 240 6.61 -11.97 11.76
CA VAL A 240 7.16 -11.14 12.84
C VAL A 240 8.36 -11.87 13.40
N GLN A 241 9.55 -11.28 13.24
CA GLN A 241 10.79 -11.88 13.72
C GLN A 241 10.77 -11.97 15.25
N ASP A 242 11.23 -13.10 15.78
CA ASP A 242 11.30 -13.40 17.22
C ASP A 242 9.96 -13.29 17.96
N GLY A 243 8.85 -13.32 17.21
CA GLY A 243 7.49 -13.27 17.75
C GLY A 243 7.01 -14.64 18.23
N THR A 244 6.21 -14.65 19.29
CA THR A 244 5.48 -15.85 19.73
C THR A 244 4.04 -15.79 19.22
N PRO A 245 3.64 -16.64 18.26
CA PRO A 245 2.28 -16.64 17.74
C PRO A 245 1.29 -17.24 18.73
N ARG A 246 0.10 -16.66 18.80
CA ARG A 246 -1.06 -17.20 19.50
C ARG A 246 -2.30 -17.05 18.63
N ARG A 247 -3.00 -18.17 18.40
CA ARG A 247 -4.31 -18.15 17.74
C ARG A 247 -5.38 -17.59 18.66
N LEU A 248 -6.24 -16.76 18.10
CA LEU A 248 -7.38 -16.12 18.73
C LEU A 248 -8.68 -16.55 18.02
N GLN A 249 -9.82 -16.07 18.50
CA GLN A 249 -11.12 -16.36 17.89
C GLN A 249 -11.29 -15.68 16.52
N ARG A 250 -12.28 -16.11 15.74
CA ARG A 250 -12.59 -15.60 14.38
C ARG A 250 -11.40 -15.59 13.41
N GLY A 251 -10.50 -16.56 13.54
CA GLY A 251 -9.37 -16.75 12.62
C GLY A 251 -8.18 -15.81 12.85
N PHE A 252 -8.23 -14.96 13.87
CA PHE A 252 -7.13 -14.06 14.20
C PHE A 252 -5.92 -14.79 14.78
N THR A 253 -4.75 -14.21 14.58
CA THR A 253 -3.53 -14.58 15.29
C THR A 253 -2.87 -13.30 15.80
N VAL A 254 -2.31 -13.36 17.00
CA VAL A 254 -1.41 -12.31 17.51
C VAL A 254 -0.01 -12.86 17.61
N ASN A 255 0.96 -12.16 17.02
CA ASN A 255 2.38 -12.39 17.25
C ASN A 255 2.84 -11.45 18.35
N TYR A 256 3.06 -11.96 19.56
CA TYR A 256 3.63 -11.17 20.64
C TYR A 256 5.12 -10.98 20.43
N LEU A 257 5.63 -9.78 20.64
CA LEU A 257 7.05 -9.49 20.52
C LEU A 257 7.85 -10.18 21.64
N HIS A 258 9.14 -10.37 21.41
CA HIS A 258 10.04 -10.94 22.41
C HIS A 258 10.04 -10.12 23.71
N GLY A 259 10.05 -10.80 24.86
CA GLY A 259 10.11 -10.19 26.19
C GLY A 259 8.76 -9.89 26.84
N ILE A 260 7.64 -10.14 26.14
CA ILE A 260 6.31 -9.94 26.72
C ILE A 260 5.96 -11.10 27.66
N ASP A 261 5.58 -10.77 28.90
CA ASP A 261 5.23 -11.73 29.93
C ASP A 261 3.91 -12.47 29.62
N ASN A 262 3.77 -13.68 30.18
CA ASN A 262 2.60 -14.51 29.90
C ASN A 262 1.30 -13.92 30.47
N SER A 263 1.34 -13.18 31.57
CA SER A 263 0.12 -12.61 32.16
C SER A 263 -0.49 -11.56 31.24
N LEU A 264 0.34 -10.73 30.61
CA LEU A 264 -0.09 -9.74 29.63
C LEU A 264 -0.62 -10.40 28.35
N LYS A 265 0.04 -11.47 27.88
CA LYS A 265 -0.42 -12.26 26.73
C LYS A 265 -1.84 -12.80 26.97
N GLU A 266 -2.05 -13.43 28.12
CA GLU A 266 -3.36 -13.98 28.50
C GLU A 266 -4.43 -12.90 28.65
N ASP A 267 -4.12 -11.77 29.30
CA ASP A 267 -5.07 -10.67 29.47
C ASP A 267 -5.53 -10.10 28.13
N PHE A 268 -4.58 -9.79 27.23
CA PHE A 268 -4.92 -9.31 25.90
C PHE A 268 -5.78 -10.32 25.13
N ALA A 269 -5.37 -11.59 25.10
CA ALA A 269 -6.08 -12.61 24.33
C ALA A 269 -7.52 -12.80 24.83
N LYS A 270 -7.73 -12.82 26.15
CA LYS A 270 -9.05 -12.94 26.75
C LYS A 270 -9.95 -11.76 26.42
N LYS A 271 -9.43 -10.53 26.57
CA LYS A 271 -10.18 -9.30 26.27
C LYS A 271 -10.50 -9.19 24.79
N PHE A 272 -9.51 -9.42 23.91
CA PHE A 272 -9.70 -9.38 22.48
C PHE A 272 -10.75 -10.40 22.02
N ASN A 273 -10.67 -11.64 22.50
CA ASN A 273 -11.66 -12.66 22.16
C ASN A 273 -13.08 -12.28 22.63
N LYS A 274 -13.21 -11.68 23.81
CA LYS A 274 -14.51 -11.18 24.29
C LYS A 274 -15.05 -10.07 23.37
N PHE A 275 -14.19 -9.13 23.00
CA PHE A 275 -14.54 -8.02 22.12
C PHE A 275 -14.94 -8.49 20.72
N ILE A 276 -14.11 -9.30 20.07
CA ILE A 276 -14.31 -9.71 18.67
C ILE A 276 -15.52 -10.64 18.47
N LEU A 277 -15.97 -11.31 19.54
CA LEU A 277 -17.21 -12.10 19.56
C LEU A 277 -18.46 -11.25 19.86
N SER A 278 -18.29 -10.02 20.35
CA SER A 278 -19.40 -9.10 20.62
C SER A 278 -19.69 -8.13 19.48
N VAL A 279 -18.80 -8.05 18.50
CA VAL A 279 -19.01 -7.30 17.25
C VAL A 279 -19.55 -8.28 16.21
N ASP A 280 -20.68 -7.92 15.60
CA ASP A 280 -21.30 -8.71 14.53
C ASP A 280 -20.42 -8.70 13.27
#